data_AF-A0A0G0SFM9-F1
#
_entry.id   AF-A0A0G0SFM9-F1
#
_cell.length_a   1.000
_cell.length_b   1.000
_cell.length_c   1.000
_cell.angle_alpha   90.00
_cell.angle_beta   90.00
_cell.angle_gamma   90.00
#
_symmetry.space_group_name_H-M   'P 1'
#
loop_
_entity.id
_entity.type
_entity.pdbx_description
1 polymer ?
#
loop_
_entity_poly.entity_id
_entity_poly.type
_entity_poly.pdbx_seq_one_letter_code
_entity_poly.pdbx_strand_id
1 'polypeptide(L)'
;MKVKKTRSINSSYLTGFTTGFLLAVLIFKLVPLFILKTESLSYSLPFFAKTLPTPTQDPSKIQQEITKAVFPEKVNLRVSFRDVIVKMVEYGAIDKEKFTKLYETRGGLPEGLLDKASDDSIIINQQNANLMLNLLWPLGIANKTNVLSEGPMGTEYKKDVGNFA
;
A
#
# COMPACT_ATOMS: atom_id res chain seq x y z
N MET A 1 -16.70 108.89 -29.52
CA MET A 1 -16.56 108.38 -28.14
C MET A 1 -16.91 106.90 -28.10
N LYS A 2 -15.92 106.00 -27.95
CA LYS A 2 -16.05 104.70 -27.26
C LYS A 2 -14.66 104.04 -27.17
N VAL A 3 -14.17 103.92 -25.94
CA VAL A 3 -12.85 103.42 -25.55
C VAL A 3 -12.86 101.88 -25.58
N LYS A 4 -11.90 101.26 -26.27
CA LYS A 4 -11.64 99.80 -26.19
C LYS A 4 -10.86 99.52 -24.90
N LYS A 5 -11.47 98.76 -23.99
CA LYS A 5 -10.87 98.31 -22.73
C LYS A 5 -10.12 96.98 -22.97
N THR A 6 -8.80 97.00 -22.91
CA THR A 6 -7.96 95.79 -22.93
C THR A 6 -8.09 95.06 -21.58
N ARG A 7 -8.43 93.76 -21.61
CA ARG A 7 -8.45 92.90 -20.42
C ARG A 7 -7.02 92.43 -20.11
N SER A 8 -6.48 92.88 -18.98
CA SER A 8 -5.26 92.35 -18.36
C SER A 8 -5.53 90.95 -17.82
N ILE A 9 -4.70 89.97 -18.20
CA ILE A 9 -4.78 88.58 -17.73
C ILE A 9 -3.89 88.47 -16.48
N ASN A 10 -4.46 88.07 -15.34
CA ASN A 10 -3.74 87.93 -14.07
C ASN A 10 -2.74 86.76 -14.12
N SER A 11 -1.46 87.04 -13.88
CA SER A 11 -0.35 86.09 -13.89
C SER A 11 -0.40 85.03 -12.78
N SER A 12 -1.25 85.23 -11.77
CA SER A 12 -1.41 84.30 -10.62
C SER A 12 -2.01 82.94 -10.99
N TYR A 13 -2.78 82.85 -12.09
CA TYR A 13 -3.30 81.56 -12.57
C TYR A 13 -2.24 80.76 -13.33
N LEU A 14 -1.29 81.45 -13.96
CA LEU A 14 -0.22 80.82 -14.73
C LEU A 14 0.81 80.17 -13.79
N THR A 15 1.15 80.83 -12.68
CA THR A 15 2.06 80.29 -11.67
C THR A 15 1.46 79.08 -10.94
N GLY A 16 0.16 79.09 -10.65
CA GLY A 16 -0.53 77.92 -10.08
C GLY A 16 -0.48 76.70 -11.01
N PHE A 17 -0.68 76.92 -12.31
CA PHE A 17 -0.62 75.85 -13.31
C PHE A 17 0.79 75.28 -13.48
N THR A 18 1.82 76.13 -13.54
CA THR A 18 3.21 75.66 -13.67
C THR A 18 3.67 74.91 -12.42
N THR A 19 3.27 75.34 -11.23
CA THR A 19 3.64 74.69 -9.97
C THR A 19 2.92 73.34 -9.82
N GLY A 20 1.63 73.27 -10.17
CA GLY A 20 0.87 72.02 -10.19
C GLY A 20 1.41 71.00 -11.20
N PHE A 21 1.82 71.46 -12.38
CA PHE A 21 2.42 70.60 -13.40
C PHE A 21 3.78 70.04 -12.97
N LEU A 22 4.63 70.87 -12.36
CA LEU A 22 5.93 70.43 -11.82
C LEU A 22 5.75 69.37 -10.72
N LEU A 23 4.77 69.55 -9.84
CA LEU A 23 4.46 68.60 -8.78
C LEU A 23 3.92 67.28 -9.34
N ALA A 24 3.09 67.34 -10.39
CA ALA A 24 2.58 66.16 -11.08
C ALA A 24 3.69 65.36 -11.76
N VAL A 25 4.65 66.03 -12.42
CA VAL A 25 5.81 65.36 -13.04
C VAL A 25 6.72 64.71 -12.00
N LEU A 26 6.92 65.35 -10.85
CA LEU A 26 7.72 64.82 -9.74
C LEU A 26 7.07 63.55 -9.16
N ILE A 27 5.76 63.56 -8.94
CA ILE A 27 5.00 62.38 -8.50
C ILE A 27 5.05 61.28 -9.58
N PHE A 28 4.84 61.62 -10.85
CA PHE A 28 4.87 60.65 -11.96
C PHE A 28 6.24 60.01 -12.16
N LYS A 29 7.34 60.66 -11.77
CA LYS A 29 8.69 60.10 -11.78
C LYS A 29 9.03 59.29 -10.52
N LEU A 30 8.60 59.73 -9.34
CA LEU A 30 8.92 59.07 -8.07
C LEU A 30 8.08 57.82 -7.81
N VAL A 31 6.79 57.82 -8.18
CA VAL A 31 5.89 56.68 -7.98
C VAL A 31 6.35 55.41 -8.71
N PRO A 32 6.69 55.43 -10.02
CA PRO A 32 7.16 54.22 -10.68
C PRO A 32 8.56 53.78 -10.22
N LEU A 33 9.42 54.72 -9.77
CA LEU A 33 10.74 54.39 -9.20
C LEU A 33 10.63 53.68 -7.83
N PHE A 34 9.62 54.02 -7.05
CA PHE A 34 9.32 53.36 -5.77
C PHE A 34 8.69 51.98 -5.97
N ILE A 35 7.78 51.83 -6.94
CA ILE A 35 7.11 50.55 -7.25
C ILE A 35 8.08 49.53 -7.87
N LEU A 36 9.08 49.96 -8.66
CA LEU A 36 10.08 49.04 -9.21
C LEU A 36 11.14 48.59 -8.19
N LYS A 37 11.32 49.30 -7.07
CA LYS A 37 12.34 48.98 -6.05
C LYS A 37 11.83 48.08 -4.92
N THR A 38 10.56 47.67 -4.94
CA THR A 38 10.01 46.73 -3.95
C THR A 38 10.08 45.26 -4.38
N GLU A 39 10.59 44.96 -5.58
CA GLU A 39 10.54 43.63 -6.21
C GLU A 39 11.68 42.66 -5.83
N SER A 40 12.56 42.97 -4.86
CA SER A 40 13.68 42.05 -4.55
C SER A 40 14.18 42.05 -3.11
N LEU A 41 13.28 42.04 -2.13
CA LEU A 41 13.66 41.62 -0.78
C LEU A 41 12.74 40.50 -0.25
N SER A 42 12.56 39.45 -1.05
CA SER A 42 12.00 38.18 -0.58
C SER A 42 13.06 37.39 0.18
N TYR A 43 13.30 37.75 1.44
CA TYR A 43 13.98 36.83 2.37
C TYR A 43 13.03 35.68 2.71
N SER A 44 13.16 34.56 2.01
CA SER A 44 12.44 33.34 2.34
C SER A 44 13.06 32.71 3.59
N LEU A 45 12.41 32.86 4.75
CA LEU A 45 12.79 32.13 5.95
C LEU A 45 12.40 30.65 5.78
N PRO A 46 13.35 29.69 5.77
CA PRO A 46 13.05 28.27 5.53
C PRO A 46 12.19 27.64 6.63
N PHE A 47 12.05 28.32 7.78
CA PHE A 47 11.32 27.85 8.95
C PHE A 47 9.79 27.90 8.80
N PHE A 48 9.26 28.73 7.90
CA PHE A 48 7.81 28.85 7.66
C PHE A 48 7.33 28.07 6.43
N ALA A 49 8.22 27.37 5.72
CA ALA A 49 7.80 26.38 4.76
C ALA A 49 7.13 25.24 5.54
N LYS A 50 5.79 25.20 5.52
CA LYS A 50 5.01 24.08 6.02
C LYS A 50 5.58 22.82 5.39
N THR A 51 6.38 22.06 6.13
CA THR A 51 6.82 20.75 5.68
C THR A 51 5.54 19.96 5.46
N LEU A 52 5.24 19.69 4.19
CA LEU A 52 4.25 18.69 3.85
C LEU A 52 4.71 17.44 4.60
N PRO A 53 3.89 16.83 5.47
CA PRO A 53 4.28 15.57 6.08
C PRO A 53 4.67 14.65 4.93
N THR A 54 5.85 14.01 5.04
CA THR A 54 6.24 12.94 4.12
C THR A 54 5.01 12.06 3.93
N PRO A 55 4.54 11.83 2.68
CA PRO A 55 3.32 11.06 2.47
C PRO A 55 3.49 9.73 3.20
N THR A 56 2.69 9.53 4.25
CA THR A 56 2.67 8.28 5.00
C THR A 56 2.36 7.20 3.99
N GLN A 57 3.37 6.39 3.64
CA GLN A 57 3.18 5.30 2.72
C GLN A 57 2.12 4.37 3.31
N ASP A 58 1.17 3.96 2.48
CA ASP A 58 0.11 3.06 2.88
C ASP A 58 0.74 1.78 3.47
N PRO A 59 0.50 1.47 4.76
CA PRO A 59 1.04 0.29 5.39
C PRO A 59 0.69 -1.01 4.66
N SER A 60 -0.42 -1.04 3.92
CA SER A 60 -0.84 -2.19 3.11
C SER A 60 0.03 -2.37 1.87
N LYS A 61 0.41 -1.27 1.21
CA LYS A 61 1.27 -1.29 0.02
C LYS A 61 2.70 -1.71 0.39
N ILE A 62 3.24 -1.18 1.48
CA ILE A 62 4.55 -1.61 2.00
C ILE A 62 4.54 -3.10 2.35
N GLN A 63 3.49 -3.59 3.02
CA GLN A 63 3.38 -5.03 3.32
C GLN A 63 3.35 -5.90 2.07
N GLN A 64 2.63 -5.48 1.02
CA GLN A 64 2.60 -6.22 -0.25
C GLN A 64 3.97 -6.23 -0.93
N GLU A 65 4.69 -5.10 -0.95
CA GLU A 65 6.03 -5.00 -1.52
C GLU A 65 7.04 -5.86 -0.75
N ILE A 66 7.01 -5.82 0.59
CA ILE A 66 7.85 -6.69 1.44
C ILE A 66 7.50 -8.16 1.23
N THR A 67 6.22 -8.51 1.21
CA THR A 67 5.78 -9.90 1.02
C THR A 67 6.24 -10.43 -0.33
N LYS A 68 6.14 -9.64 -1.39
CA LYS A 68 6.61 -10.02 -2.73
C LYS A 68 8.13 -10.13 -2.81
N ALA A 69 8.86 -9.34 -2.03
CA ALA A 69 10.32 -9.41 -1.96
C ALA A 69 10.81 -10.67 -1.21
N VAL A 70 10.06 -11.13 -0.20
CA VAL A 70 10.45 -12.26 0.66
C VAL A 70 9.89 -13.60 0.17
N PHE A 71 8.63 -13.62 -0.28
CA PHE A 71 7.94 -14.84 -0.69
C PHE A 71 7.73 -14.88 -2.20
N PRO A 72 8.16 -15.96 -2.89
CA PRO A 72 7.80 -16.16 -4.28
C PRO A 72 6.30 -16.42 -4.41
N GLU A 73 5.69 -16.03 -5.54
CA GLU A 73 4.25 -16.21 -5.77
C GLU A 73 3.82 -17.68 -5.76
N LYS A 74 4.72 -18.58 -6.20
CA LYS A 74 4.52 -20.03 -6.22
C LYS A 74 5.85 -20.74 -5.93
N VAL A 75 5.78 -21.85 -5.22
CA VAL A 75 6.93 -22.72 -4.95
C VAL A 75 6.64 -24.11 -5.50
N ASN A 76 7.48 -24.61 -6.40
CA ASN A 76 7.41 -25.97 -6.89
C ASN A 76 8.38 -26.85 -6.10
N LEU A 77 7.85 -27.83 -5.36
CA LEU A 77 8.67 -28.69 -4.50
C LEU A 77 9.40 -29.80 -5.29
N ARG A 78 9.06 -30.00 -6.57
CA ARG A 78 9.61 -31.06 -7.44
C ARG A 78 9.38 -32.48 -6.89
N VAL A 79 8.35 -32.66 -6.07
CA VAL A 79 7.92 -33.93 -5.50
C VAL A 79 6.41 -34.07 -5.71
N SER A 80 5.92 -35.30 -5.89
CA SER A 80 4.50 -35.60 -6.09
C SER A 80 3.96 -36.44 -4.93
N PHE A 81 2.64 -36.36 -4.70
CA PHE A 81 1.99 -37.17 -3.67
C PHE A 81 1.74 -38.61 -4.14
N ARG A 82 1.70 -38.88 -5.44
CA ARG A 82 1.40 -40.21 -6.00
C ARG A 82 0.09 -40.73 -5.41
N ASP A 83 0.13 -41.90 -4.76
CA ASP A 83 -0.99 -42.57 -4.11
C ASP A 83 -1.10 -42.28 -2.60
N VAL A 84 -0.25 -41.40 -2.04
CA VAL A 84 -0.18 -41.15 -0.60
C VAL A 84 -1.50 -40.59 -0.07
N ILE A 85 -2.12 -39.63 -0.76
CA ILE A 85 -3.39 -39.03 -0.29
C ILE A 85 -4.52 -40.05 -0.30
N VAL A 86 -4.60 -40.88 -1.35
CA VAL A 86 -5.59 -41.96 -1.46
C VAL A 86 -5.41 -42.94 -0.29
N LYS A 87 -4.16 -43.37 -0.02
CA LYS A 87 -3.85 -44.23 1.11
C LYS A 87 -4.22 -43.61 2.46
N MET A 88 -4.02 -42.30 2.66
CA MET A 88 -4.44 -41.63 3.89
C MET A 88 -5.96 -41.72 4.11
N VAL A 89 -6.75 -41.63 3.04
CA VAL A 89 -8.19 -41.83 3.11
C VAL A 89 -8.54 -43.29 3.40
N GLU A 90 -7.88 -44.24 2.71
CA GLU A 90 -8.09 -45.68 2.91
C GLU A 90 -7.78 -46.15 4.34
N TYR A 91 -6.69 -45.64 4.93
CA TYR A 91 -6.28 -45.95 6.29
C TYR A 91 -7.00 -45.11 7.36
N GLY A 92 -7.93 -44.24 6.96
CA GLY A 92 -8.74 -43.42 7.87
C GLY A 92 -7.98 -42.26 8.54
N ALA A 93 -6.78 -41.94 8.07
CA ALA A 93 -6.06 -40.73 8.50
C ALA A 93 -6.77 -39.44 8.01
N ILE A 94 -7.46 -39.54 6.87
CA ILE A 94 -8.36 -38.49 6.37
C ILE A 94 -9.77 -39.06 6.27
N ASP A 95 -10.71 -38.45 6.99
CA ASP A 95 -12.14 -38.70 6.81
C ASP A 95 -12.64 -37.92 5.58
N LYS A 96 -12.93 -38.64 4.50
CA LYS A 96 -13.30 -38.05 3.19
C LYS A 96 -14.49 -37.10 3.28
N GLU A 97 -15.52 -37.49 4.03
CA GLU A 97 -16.76 -36.70 4.14
C GLU A 97 -16.52 -35.41 4.93
N LYS A 98 -15.84 -35.52 6.08
CA LYS A 98 -15.49 -34.34 6.89
C LYS A 98 -14.55 -33.41 6.13
N PHE A 99 -13.55 -33.95 5.44
CA PHE A 99 -12.59 -33.15 4.69
C PHE A 99 -13.27 -32.44 3.51
N THR A 100 -14.15 -33.12 2.77
CA THR A 100 -14.91 -32.50 1.67
C THR A 100 -15.79 -31.36 2.19
N LYS A 101 -16.56 -31.62 3.27
CA LYS A 101 -17.44 -30.62 3.90
C LYS A 101 -16.68 -29.40 4.41
N LEU A 102 -15.48 -29.58 4.94
CA LEU A 102 -14.62 -28.47 5.39
C LEU A 102 -14.28 -27.49 4.26
N TYR A 103 -14.14 -28.00 3.03
CA TYR A 103 -13.72 -27.21 1.87
C TYR A 103 -14.86 -26.75 0.96
N GLU A 104 -16.07 -27.29 1.10
CA GLU A 104 -17.27 -26.79 0.40
C GLU A 104 -17.44 -25.27 0.57
N THR A 105 -17.19 -24.76 1.77
CA THR A 105 -17.28 -23.32 2.09
C THR A 105 -16.03 -22.52 1.71
N ARG A 106 -14.95 -23.18 1.30
CA ARG A 106 -13.60 -22.59 1.08
C ARG A 106 -13.17 -22.60 -0.39
N GLY A 107 -14.11 -22.77 -1.32
CA GLY A 107 -13.84 -22.84 -2.76
C GLY A 107 -13.69 -24.25 -3.32
N GLY A 108 -13.99 -25.28 -2.52
CA GLY A 108 -13.99 -26.68 -2.92
C GLY A 108 -12.62 -27.35 -2.89
N LEU A 109 -12.63 -28.66 -3.08
CA LEU A 109 -11.41 -29.45 -3.27
C LEU A 109 -11.10 -29.58 -4.76
N PRO A 110 -9.82 -29.66 -5.14
CA PRO A 110 -9.43 -30.11 -6.47
C PRO A 110 -10.05 -31.48 -6.77
N GLU A 111 -10.58 -31.64 -7.98
CA GLU A 111 -11.23 -32.86 -8.39
C GLU A 111 -10.27 -34.05 -8.32
N GLY A 112 -10.73 -35.17 -7.75
CA GLY A 112 -9.95 -36.40 -7.67
C GLY A 112 -8.81 -36.39 -6.65
N LEU A 113 -8.58 -35.29 -5.91
CA LEU A 113 -7.51 -35.19 -4.91
C LEU A 113 -7.51 -36.34 -3.89
N LEU A 114 -8.69 -36.78 -3.45
CA LEU A 114 -8.86 -37.83 -2.45
C LEU A 114 -9.07 -39.23 -3.05
N ASP A 115 -9.32 -39.31 -4.35
CA ASP A 115 -9.81 -40.53 -5.01
C ASP A 115 -8.86 -41.09 -6.08
N LYS A 116 -7.93 -40.27 -6.56
CA LYS A 116 -7.03 -40.61 -7.67
C LYS A 116 -5.60 -40.26 -7.29
N ALA A 117 -4.70 -41.20 -7.58
CA ALA A 117 -3.28 -40.91 -7.51
C ALA A 117 -2.90 -39.85 -8.55
N SER A 118 -1.98 -38.95 -8.19
CA SER A 118 -1.45 -37.94 -9.09
C SER A 118 0.08 -37.90 -9.02
N ASP A 119 0.70 -37.96 -10.19
CA ASP A 119 2.14 -37.78 -10.36
C ASP A 119 2.52 -36.30 -10.54
N ASP A 120 1.56 -35.38 -10.45
CA ASP A 120 1.81 -33.95 -10.59
C ASP A 120 2.69 -33.44 -9.45
N SER A 121 3.61 -32.54 -9.81
CA SER A 121 4.48 -31.91 -8.82
C SER A 121 3.67 -31.00 -7.91
N ILE A 122 3.97 -31.02 -6.61
CA ILE A 122 3.34 -30.17 -5.62
C ILE A 122 3.78 -28.72 -5.84
N ILE A 123 2.81 -27.88 -6.17
CA ILE A 123 2.97 -26.44 -6.32
C ILE A 123 2.21 -25.76 -5.18
N ILE A 124 2.93 -25.07 -4.31
CA ILE A 124 2.36 -24.31 -3.19
C ILE A 124 2.23 -22.85 -3.60
N ASN A 125 1.09 -22.25 -3.29
CA ASN A 125 0.81 -20.84 -3.47
C ASN A 125 -0.13 -20.34 -2.36
N GLN A 126 -0.41 -19.04 -2.33
CA GLN A 126 -1.23 -18.45 -1.29
C GLN A 126 -2.67 -19.02 -1.26
N GLN A 127 -3.20 -19.44 -2.42
CA GLN A 127 -4.57 -19.93 -2.54
C GLN A 127 -4.73 -21.35 -1.96
N ASN A 128 -3.73 -22.21 -2.14
CA ASN A 128 -3.77 -23.60 -1.70
C ASN A 128 -2.97 -23.86 -0.41
N ALA A 129 -2.33 -22.86 0.19
CA ALA A 129 -1.51 -23.01 1.40
C ALA A 129 -2.28 -23.70 2.54
N ASN A 130 -3.53 -23.29 2.78
CA ASN A 130 -4.39 -23.90 3.80
C ASN A 130 -4.75 -25.37 3.47
N LEU A 131 -4.96 -25.68 2.19
CA LEU A 131 -5.20 -27.05 1.74
C LEU A 131 -3.97 -27.92 1.95
N MET A 132 -2.78 -27.42 1.57
CA MET A 132 -1.54 -28.15 1.78
C MET A 132 -1.26 -28.38 3.26
N LEU A 133 -1.47 -27.39 4.12
CA LEU A 133 -1.31 -27.56 5.56
C LEU A 133 -2.21 -28.69 6.09
N ASN A 134 -3.49 -28.67 5.74
CA ASN A 134 -4.45 -29.67 6.21
C ASN A 134 -4.26 -31.07 5.58
N LEU A 135 -3.50 -31.19 4.50
CA LEU A 135 -3.05 -32.48 3.96
C LEU A 135 -1.76 -32.98 4.63
N LEU A 136 -0.82 -32.09 4.93
CA LEU A 136 0.46 -32.44 5.53
C LEU A 136 0.33 -32.82 7.01
N TRP A 137 -0.67 -32.28 7.71
CA TRP A 137 -0.94 -32.61 9.10
C TRP A 137 -1.28 -34.10 9.33
N PRO A 138 -2.33 -34.67 8.70
CA PRO A 138 -2.63 -36.09 8.84
C PRO A 138 -1.51 -36.97 8.29
N LEU A 139 -0.78 -36.52 7.25
CA LEU A 139 0.40 -37.23 6.75
C LEU A 139 1.49 -37.38 7.82
N GLY A 140 1.73 -36.31 8.59
CA GLY A 140 2.70 -36.32 9.68
C GLY A 140 2.31 -37.28 10.80
N ILE A 141 1.05 -37.22 11.24
CA ILE A 141 0.55 -38.04 12.37
C ILE A 141 0.39 -39.52 11.97
N ALA A 142 -0.04 -39.80 10.74
CA ALA A 142 -0.22 -41.16 10.25
C ALA A 142 1.11 -41.89 10.01
N ASN A 143 2.23 -41.18 9.92
CA ASN A 143 3.53 -41.77 9.70
C ASN A 143 4.14 -42.30 11.00
N LYS A 144 4.80 -43.46 10.94
CA LYS A 144 5.50 -44.02 12.11
C LYS A 144 6.85 -43.33 12.29
N THR A 145 6.99 -42.54 13.35
CA THR A 145 8.27 -41.89 13.72
C THR A 145 8.58 -42.15 15.20
N ASN A 146 9.87 -42.13 15.56
CA ASN A 146 10.28 -42.32 16.97
C ASN A 146 9.64 -41.26 17.89
N VAL A 147 9.49 -40.02 17.41
CA VAL A 147 8.83 -38.95 18.17
C VAL A 147 7.38 -39.30 18.50
N LEU A 148 6.66 -39.90 17.54
CA LEU A 148 5.26 -40.30 17.73
C LEU A 148 5.11 -41.61 18.52
N SER A 149 6.10 -42.50 18.51
CA SER A 149 6.03 -43.77 19.24
C SER A 149 6.62 -43.73 20.65
N GLU A 150 7.71 -43.00 20.85
CA GLU A 150 8.47 -42.94 22.11
C GLU A 150 8.24 -41.63 22.86
N GLY A 151 7.78 -40.57 22.17
CA GLY A 151 7.42 -39.31 22.79
C GLY A 151 6.04 -39.34 23.49
N PRO A 152 5.63 -38.22 24.11
CA PRO A 152 4.40 -38.14 24.90
C PRO A 152 3.14 -38.59 24.14
N MET A 153 3.07 -38.38 22.82
CA MET A 153 1.93 -38.80 22.00
C MET A 153 1.77 -40.34 21.94
N GLY A 154 2.88 -41.08 21.93
CA GLY A 154 2.91 -42.55 21.88
C GLY A 154 2.98 -43.24 23.24
N THR A 155 3.30 -42.49 24.30
CA THR A 155 3.44 -42.99 25.67
C THR A 155 2.30 -42.48 26.57
N GLU A 156 2.32 -41.20 26.93
CA GLU A 156 1.38 -40.57 27.87
C GLU A 156 -0.03 -40.44 27.29
N TYR A 157 -0.15 -39.97 26.04
CA TYR A 157 -1.41 -39.68 25.36
C TYR A 157 -1.84 -40.76 24.37
N LYS A 158 -1.31 -41.98 24.50
CA LYS A 158 -1.55 -43.10 23.57
C LYS A 158 -3.04 -43.45 23.40
N LYS A 159 -3.90 -43.07 24.35
CA LYS A 159 -5.35 -43.32 24.27
C LYS A 159 -6.13 -42.20 23.56
N ASP A 160 -5.52 -41.03 23.40
CA ASP A 160 -6.14 -39.81 22.88
C ASP A 160 -5.60 -39.40 21.50
N VAL A 161 -4.91 -40.31 20.81
CA VAL A 161 -4.20 -40.04 19.53
C VAL A 161 -5.13 -39.52 18.42
N GLY A 162 -6.43 -39.83 18.49
CA GLY A 162 -7.43 -39.37 17.53
C GLY A 162 -7.85 -37.90 17.67
N ASN A 163 -7.44 -37.19 18.73
CA ASN A 163 -7.87 -35.82 19.03
C ASN A 163 -6.84 -34.73 18.67
N PHE A 164 -5.75 -35.09 17.99
CA PHE A 164 -4.67 -34.16 17.63
C PHE A 164 -4.85 -33.50 16.25
N ALA A 165 -5.98 -33.73 15.59
CA ALA A 165 -6.28 -33.25 14.24
C ALA A 165 -7.69 -32.63 14.16
#